data_AF-A0A2A6FEE0-F1
#
_entry.id   AF-A0A2A6FEE0-F1
#
_cell.length_a   1.000
_cell.length_b   1.000
_cell.length_c   1.000
_cell.angle_alpha   90.00
_cell.angle_beta   90.00
_cell.angle_gamma   90.00
#
_symmetry.space_group_name_H-M   'P 1'
#
loop_
_entity.id
_entity.type
_entity.pdbx_description
1 polymer ?
#
loop_
_entity_poly.entity_id
_entity_poly.type
_entity_poly.pdbx_seq_one_letter_code
_entity_poly.pdbx_strand_id
1 'polypeptide(L)' 'MGTLSIWHWLIVLAIVMLLFGRGRISALLGDIGQGIGNLRRQLKD' A
#
# COMPACT_ATOMS: atom_id res chain seq x y z
N MET A 1 11.38 -24.61 -6.28
CA MET A 1 11.34 -24.21 -4.85
C MET A 1 12.43 -23.17 -4.58
N GLY A 2 12.36 -22.09 -5.35
CA GLY A 2 13.23 -20.92 -5.26
C GLY A 2 12.30 -19.78 -5.63
N THR A 3 11.34 -19.55 -4.74
CA THR A 3 10.32 -18.52 -4.81
C THR A 3 11.02 -17.17 -4.93
N LEU A 4 11.22 -16.77 -6.18
CA LEU A 4 11.23 -15.38 -6.64
C LEU A 4 12.23 -14.50 -5.89
N SER A 5 13.50 -14.63 -6.30
CA SER A 5 14.64 -13.76 -5.97
C SER A 5 14.21 -12.33 -5.62
N ILE A 6 14.81 -11.76 -4.57
CA ILE A 6 14.62 -10.37 -4.12
C ILE A 6 14.65 -9.36 -5.28
N TRP A 7 15.43 -9.67 -6.33
CA TRP A 7 15.48 -8.90 -7.57
C TRP A 7 14.16 -8.79 -8.34
N HIS A 8 13.36 -9.85 -8.38
CA HIS A 8 12.05 -9.82 -9.03
C HIS A 8 11.09 -8.90 -8.28
N TRP A 9 11.06 -9.01 -6.95
CA TRP A 9 10.26 -8.12 -6.10
C TRP A 9 10.69 -6.66 -6.25
N LEU A 10 11.99 -6.35 -6.31
CA LEU A 10 12.50 -5.00 -6.56
C LEU A 10 11.98 -4.41 -7.88
N ILE A 11 12.02 -5.19 -8.97
CA ILE A 11 11.57 -4.74 -10.29
C ILE A 11 10.05 -4.53 -10.32
N VAL A 12 9.29 -5.46 -9.74
CA VAL A 12 7.82 -5.34 -9.63
C VAL A 12 7.46 -4.08 -8.83
N LEU A 13 8.13 -3.84 -7.69
CA LEU A 13 7.89 -2.68 -6.85
C LEU A 13 8.23 -1.37 -7.57
N ALA A 14 9.31 -1.35 -8.35
CA ALA A 14 9.67 -0.22 -9.19
C ALA A 14 8.60 0.08 -10.25
N ILE A 15 8.09 -0.93 -10.96
CA ILE A 15 7.03 -0.76 -11.98
C ILE A 15 5.73 -0.29 -11.33
N VAL A 16 5.33 -0.88 -10.20
CA VAL A 16 4.12 -0.47 -9.46
C VAL A 16 4.24 0.99 -9.01
N MET A 17 5.39 1.40 -8.49
CA MET A 17 5.63 2.78 -8.06
C MET A 17 5.60 3.77 -9.24
N LEU A 18 6.03 3.35 -10.43
CA LEU A 18 5.99 4.15 -11.66
C LEU A 18 4.58 4.27 -12.24
N LEU A 19 3.79 3.19 -12.27
CA LEU A 19 2.43 3.17 -12.81
C LEU A 19 1.43 3.89 -11.90
N PHE A 20 1.49 3.67 -10.60
CA PHE A 20 0.57 4.30 -9.67
C PHE A 20 1.02 5.73 -9.30
N GLY A 21 2.33 6.02 -9.36
CA GLY A 21 2.88 7.28 -8.91
C GLY A 21 2.72 7.46 -7.39
N ARG A 22 3.61 8.26 -6.79
CA ARG A 22 3.60 8.50 -5.33
C ARG A 22 2.29 9.12 -4.84
N GLY A 23 1.62 9.92 -5.67
CA GLY A 23 0.39 10.64 -5.31
C GLY A 23 -0.85 9.74 -5.13
N ARG A 24 -1.07 8.75 -6.02
CA ARG A 24 -2.25 7.87 -5.93
C ARG A 24 -2.15 6.94 -4.72
N ILE A 25 -0.96 6.39 -4.47
CA ILE A 25 -0.73 5.49 -3.33
C ILE A 25 -0.93 6.26 -2.02
N SER A 26 -0.36 7.47 -1.87
CA SER A 26 -0.56 8.28 -0.67
C SER A 26 -2.00 8.72 -0.47
N ALA A 27 -2.74 9.06 -1.53
CA ALA A 27 -4.16 9.40 -1.43
C ALA A 27 -5.00 8.20 -0.97
N LEU A 28 -4.83 7.03 -1.60
CA LEU A 28 -5.52 5.80 -1.21
C LEU A 28 -5.19 5.37 0.22
N LEU A 29 -3.92 5.46 0.62
CA LEU A 29 -3.50 5.18 2.00
C LEU A 29 -4.10 6.19 2.99
N GLY A 30 -4.28 7.45 2.60
CA GLY A 30 -4.95 8.47 3.40
C GLY A 30 -6.43 8.16 3.62
N ASP A 31 -7.15 7.75 2.57
CA ASP A 31 -8.56 7.37 2.64
C ASP A 31 -8.77 6.10 3.47
N ILE A 32 -7.89 5.10 3.27
CA ILE A 32 -7.89 3.86 4.06
C ILE A 32 -7.55 4.16 5.53
N GLY A 33 -6.55 5.01 5.79
CA GLY A 33 -6.14 5.39 7.14
C GLY A 33 -7.24 6.12 7.91
N GLN A 34 -7.96 7.01 7.25
CA GLN A 34 -9.14 7.67 7.82
C GLN A 34 -10.26 6.67 8.11
N GLY A 35 -10.55 5.77 7.16
CA GLY A 35 -11.55 4.70 7.34
C GLY A 35 -11.23 3.79 8.54
N ILE A 36 -10.00 3.26 8.61
CA ILE A 36 -9.55 2.40 9.72
C ILE A 36 -9.51 3.18 11.04
N GLY A 37 -9.10 4.45 11.02
CA GLY A 37 -9.12 5.32 12.20
C GLY A 37 -10.52 5.54 12.75
N ASN A 38 -11.53 5.67 11.88
CA ASN A 38 -12.93 5.77 12.29
C ASN A 38 -13.48 4.45 12.80
N LEU A 39 -13.14 3.32 12.16
CA LEU A 39 -13.50 1.98 12.63
C LEU A 39 -12.91 1.68 14.00
N ARG A 40 -11.63 2.01 14.24
CA ARG A 40 -11.01 1.85 15.56
C ARG A 40 -11.65 2.70 16.64
N ARG A 41 -12.13 3.91 16.31
CA ARG A 41 -12.85 4.76 17.27
C ARG A 41 -14.20 4.13 17.63
N GLN A 42 -14.97 3.70 16.63
CA GLN A 42 -16.26 3.03 16.85
C GLN A 42 -16.16 1.70 17.60
N LEU A 43 -15.07 0.94 17.41
CA LEU A 43 -14.84 -0.32 18.14
C LEU A 43 -14.34 -0.12 19.58
N LYS A 44 -13.93 1.09 19.95
CA LYS A 44 -13.40 1.42 21.27
C LYS A 44 -14.46 2.09 22.17
N ASP A 45 -15.63 2.40 21.60
CA ASP A 45 -16.88 2.68 22.31
C ASP A 45 -17.56 1.34 22.69
#